data_AF-A0AAJ5ZVE4-F1
#
_entry.id   AF-A0AAJ5ZVE4-F1
#
_cell.length_a   1.000
_cell.length_b   1.000
_cell.length_c   1.000
_cell.angle_alpha   90.00
_cell.angle_beta   90.00
_cell.angle_gamma   90.00
#
_symmetry.space_group_name_H-M   'P 1'
#
loop_
_entity.id
_entity.type
_entity.pdbx_description
1 polymer ?
#
loop_
_entity_poly.entity_id
_entity_poly.type
_entity_poly.pdbx_seq_one_letter_code
_entity_poly.pdbx_strand_id
1 'polypeptide(L)'
;MSNSQIVSTATDKVRALSASLKDGLLVGKRYVDLLNELVETNEPQDLLSATEELVNLNLTNAFVKFPQHYQPADYYLLFMSRMLELNAINGVAISQHNHALQANIQPLEEGLTFKFEPANEHAGAFFADQRHHEPLFYIDLENRLLNFSNQALVDFFIVKQVNNYNDLDLEEALAPLISFAKLLKDRLDFRIDLGMLSTSNQTVFGLQKPDLDMAVIDKLFIDTTETDYFLMSLPQNNGAQLNLDRGIKLQLGFDPEDYSQQWGFRVLDENERSSFFGILLHYPIVRDWYLKNRAALAIQTTHLEPRLTRAQVKEEAPLEDA
;
A
#
# COMPACT_ATOMS: atom_id res chain seq x y z
N MET A 1 35.57 -1.44 47.39
CA MET A 1 34.71 -2.51 46.83
C MET A 1 35.15 -2.69 45.39
N SER A 2 36.01 -3.67 45.13
CA SER A 2 36.70 -3.82 43.84
C SER A 2 35.94 -4.79 42.95
N ASN A 3 35.68 -4.37 41.71
CA ASN A 3 35.13 -5.17 40.62
C ASN A 3 35.95 -6.45 40.45
N SER A 4 35.32 -7.60 40.66
CA SER A 4 35.85 -8.89 40.22
C SER A 4 35.73 -8.97 38.70
N GLN A 5 36.79 -8.59 37.98
CA GLN A 5 36.92 -8.94 36.57
C GLN A 5 36.96 -10.47 36.47
N ILE A 6 35.90 -11.05 35.91
CA ILE A 6 35.87 -12.48 35.57
C ILE A 6 36.95 -12.69 34.49
N VAL A 7 38.06 -13.30 34.88
CA VAL A 7 39.13 -13.68 33.93
C VAL A 7 38.61 -14.85 33.10
N SER A 8 38.23 -14.57 31.84
CA SER A 8 37.84 -15.59 30.86
C SER A 8 39.04 -16.46 30.48
N THR A 9 38.94 -17.77 30.72
CA THR A 9 40.02 -18.72 30.40
C THR A 9 40.09 -19.00 28.89
N ALA A 10 41.22 -19.54 28.41
CA ALA A 10 41.35 -19.96 27.01
C ALA A 10 40.27 -21.00 26.61
N THR A 11 39.94 -21.91 27.52
CA THR A 11 38.86 -22.89 27.34
C THR A 11 37.49 -22.23 27.18
N ASP A 12 37.21 -21.19 27.96
CA ASP A 12 35.94 -20.44 27.85
C ASP A 12 35.84 -19.69 26.54
N LYS A 13 36.96 -19.11 26.05
CA LYS A 13 37.01 -18.47 24.73
C LYS A 13 36.77 -19.45 23.58
N VAL A 14 37.40 -20.63 23.62
CA VAL A 14 37.18 -21.69 22.61
C VAL A 14 35.74 -22.20 22.66
N ARG A 15 35.16 -22.37 23.85
CA ARG A 15 33.75 -22.78 24.01
C ARG A 15 32.79 -21.73 23.46
N ALA A 16 33.02 -20.45 23.77
CA ALA A 16 32.20 -19.35 23.27
C ALA A 16 32.27 -19.24 21.74
N LEU A 17 33.48 -19.37 21.16
CA LEU A 17 33.66 -19.42 19.72
C LEU A 17 32.90 -20.60 19.09
N SER A 18 33.08 -21.81 19.62
CA SER A 18 32.41 -23.01 19.10
C SER A 18 30.88 -22.90 19.19
N ALA A 19 30.36 -22.36 20.29
CA ALA A 19 28.93 -22.13 20.46
C ALA A 19 28.40 -21.10 19.45
N SER A 20 29.10 -19.98 19.26
CA SER A 20 28.66 -18.95 18.30
C SER A 20 28.74 -19.40 16.85
N LEU A 21 29.75 -20.21 16.48
CA LEU A 21 29.83 -20.80 15.15
C LEU A 21 28.69 -21.78 14.92
N LYS A 22 28.36 -22.62 15.91
CA LYS A 22 27.22 -23.55 15.82
C LYS A 22 25.91 -22.79 15.66
N ASP A 23 25.71 -21.74 16.44
CA ASP A 23 24.54 -20.87 16.36
C ASP A 23 24.40 -20.22 14.97
N GLY A 24 25.47 -19.60 14.46
CA GLY A 24 25.45 -19.00 13.13
C GLY A 24 25.20 -20.02 12.01
N LEU A 25 25.72 -21.24 12.11
CA LEU A 25 25.40 -22.30 11.14
C LEU A 25 23.92 -22.73 11.19
N LEU A 26 23.32 -22.78 12.38
CA LEU A 26 21.90 -23.09 12.54
C LEU A 26 21.01 -21.99 11.98
N VAL A 27 21.32 -20.73 12.25
CA VAL A 27 20.63 -19.56 11.67
C VAL A 27 20.75 -19.57 10.15
N GLY A 28 21.94 -19.85 9.61
CA GLY A 28 22.16 -19.95 8.16
C GLY A 28 21.36 -21.08 7.51
N LYS A 29 21.32 -22.25 8.16
CA LYS A 29 20.48 -23.36 7.69
C LYS A 29 19.01 -22.94 7.67
N ARG A 30 18.52 -22.33 8.75
CA ARG A 30 17.12 -21.88 8.85
C ARG A 30 16.79 -20.85 7.77
N TYR A 31 17.67 -19.89 7.55
CA TYR A 31 17.53 -18.91 6.48
C TYR A 31 17.36 -19.56 5.10
N VAL A 32 18.24 -20.52 4.74
CA VAL A 32 18.15 -21.24 3.46
C VAL A 32 16.88 -22.08 3.37
N ASP A 33 16.48 -22.77 4.45
CA ASP A 33 15.24 -23.54 4.48
C ASP A 33 14.02 -22.65 4.18
N LEU A 34 13.97 -21.45 4.78
CA LEU A 34 12.88 -20.48 4.56
C LEU A 34 12.88 -19.91 3.14
N LEU A 35 14.05 -19.63 2.56
CA LEU A 35 14.14 -19.21 1.16
C LEU A 35 13.64 -20.29 0.20
N ASN A 36 13.98 -21.56 0.47
CA ASN A 36 13.49 -22.68 -0.33
C ASN A 36 11.97 -22.81 -0.21
N GLU A 37 11.42 -22.67 1.00
CA GLU A 37 9.97 -22.69 1.22
C GLU A 37 9.25 -21.58 0.43
N LEU A 38 9.79 -20.35 0.43
CA LEU A 38 9.23 -19.22 -0.33
C LEU A 38 9.18 -19.49 -1.85
N VAL A 39 10.14 -20.22 -2.39
CA VAL A 39 10.25 -20.53 -3.82
C VAL A 39 9.43 -21.78 -4.20
N GLU A 40 9.48 -22.82 -3.38
CA GLU A 40 8.97 -24.16 -3.72
C GLU A 40 7.51 -24.37 -3.30
N THR A 41 7.02 -23.67 -2.28
CA THR A 41 5.64 -23.86 -1.82
C THR A 41 4.64 -23.31 -2.83
N ASN A 42 3.50 -24.00 -2.93
CA ASN A 42 2.30 -23.54 -3.62
C ASN A 42 1.17 -23.20 -2.64
N GLU A 43 1.39 -23.41 -1.34
CA GLU A 43 0.40 -23.16 -0.29
C GLU A 43 0.56 -21.74 0.26
N PRO A 44 -0.46 -20.86 0.13
CA PRO A 44 -0.34 -19.47 0.56
C PRO A 44 0.03 -19.31 2.04
N GLN A 45 -0.47 -20.17 2.93
CA GLN A 45 -0.20 -20.06 4.37
C GLN A 45 1.25 -20.40 4.71
N ASP A 46 1.85 -21.36 4.02
CA ASP A 46 3.27 -21.71 4.18
C ASP A 46 4.14 -20.55 3.65
N LEU A 47 3.75 -19.98 2.51
CA LEU A 47 4.40 -18.80 1.94
C LEU A 47 4.37 -17.60 2.90
N LEU A 48 3.21 -17.33 3.52
CA LEU A 48 3.05 -16.28 4.54
C LEU A 48 3.93 -16.56 5.75
N SER A 49 3.88 -17.78 6.31
CA SER A 49 4.63 -18.16 7.51
C SER A 49 6.14 -18.05 7.29
N ALA A 50 6.63 -18.50 6.13
CA ALA A 50 8.04 -18.37 5.77
C ALA A 50 8.47 -16.90 5.62
N THR A 51 7.61 -16.07 5.03
CA THR A 51 7.86 -14.63 4.88
C THR A 51 7.92 -13.92 6.24
N GLU A 52 6.97 -14.19 7.14
CA GLU A 52 6.93 -13.62 8.48
C GLU A 52 8.22 -13.94 9.27
N GLU A 53 8.71 -15.18 9.15
CA GLU A 53 9.95 -15.55 9.81
C GLU A 53 11.18 -14.90 9.17
N LEU A 54 11.25 -14.83 7.83
CA LEU A 54 12.34 -14.17 7.11
C LEU A 54 12.46 -12.68 7.46
N VAL A 55 11.33 -11.98 7.54
CA VAL A 55 11.26 -10.55 7.92
C VAL A 55 11.84 -10.33 9.33
N ASN A 56 11.63 -11.28 10.24
CA ASN A 56 12.05 -11.18 11.63
C ASN A 56 13.41 -11.86 11.93
N LEU A 57 14.00 -12.54 10.94
CA LEU A 57 15.23 -13.31 11.14
C LEU A 57 16.45 -12.41 11.26
N ASN A 58 17.08 -12.41 12.44
CA ASN A 58 18.32 -11.67 12.65
C ASN A 58 19.55 -12.48 12.19
N LEU A 59 20.11 -12.08 11.05
CA LEU A 59 21.36 -12.67 10.51
C LEU A 59 22.63 -12.08 11.15
N THR A 60 22.52 -11.17 12.13
CA THR A 60 23.70 -10.61 12.80
C THR A 60 24.29 -11.64 13.77
N ASN A 61 25.50 -12.12 13.49
CA ASN A 61 26.25 -13.00 14.39
C ASN A 61 27.67 -12.47 14.63
N ALA A 62 28.17 -12.57 15.86
CA ALA A 62 29.47 -12.02 16.24
C ALA A 62 30.66 -12.71 15.56
N PHE A 63 30.50 -13.96 15.09
CA PHE A 63 31.58 -14.77 14.53
C PHE A 63 31.28 -15.33 13.13
N VAL A 64 30.03 -15.31 12.69
CA VAL A 64 29.61 -15.77 11.36
C VAL A 64 29.11 -14.58 10.56
N LYS A 65 29.72 -14.32 9.41
CA LYS A 65 29.20 -13.37 8.43
C LYS A 65 28.44 -14.14 7.37
N PHE A 66 27.15 -13.87 7.25
CA PHE A 66 26.39 -14.38 6.12
C PHE A 66 26.78 -13.60 4.85
N PRO A 67 26.80 -14.28 3.69
CA PRO A 67 27.04 -13.63 2.40
C PRO A 67 25.86 -12.71 2.05
N GLN A 68 25.76 -12.32 0.77
CA GLN A 68 24.65 -11.52 0.28
C GLN A 68 23.29 -12.12 0.71
N HIS A 69 22.46 -11.30 1.32
CA HIS A 69 21.12 -11.62 1.78
C HIS A 69 20.21 -10.44 1.47
N TYR A 70 18.92 -10.72 1.36
CA TYR A 70 17.92 -9.68 1.15
C TYR A 70 17.64 -8.92 2.44
N GLN A 71 17.24 -7.65 2.31
CA GLN A 71 16.77 -6.86 3.43
C GLN A 71 15.37 -7.31 3.86
N PRO A 72 14.95 -7.09 5.12
CA PRO A 72 13.61 -7.48 5.58
C PRO A 72 12.48 -7.02 4.66
N ALA A 73 12.57 -5.81 4.11
CA ALA A 73 11.56 -5.25 3.20
C ALA A 73 11.47 -5.99 1.84
N ASP A 74 12.57 -6.57 1.35
CA ASP A 74 12.59 -7.32 0.10
C ASP A 74 11.72 -8.59 0.19
N TYR A 75 11.59 -9.19 1.38
CA TYR A 75 10.74 -10.39 1.55
C TYR A 75 9.26 -10.08 1.36
N TYR A 76 8.80 -8.86 1.68
CA TYR A 76 7.43 -8.44 1.37
C TYR A 76 7.20 -8.39 -0.14
N LEU A 77 8.20 -7.91 -0.90
CA LEU A 77 8.12 -7.86 -2.35
C LEU A 77 8.13 -9.27 -2.96
N LEU A 78 9.00 -10.15 -2.49
CA LEU A 78 9.02 -11.56 -2.88
C LEU A 78 7.69 -12.26 -2.58
N PHE A 79 7.14 -12.04 -1.38
CA PHE A 79 5.83 -12.55 -0.99
C PHE A 79 4.72 -12.10 -1.93
N MET A 80 4.65 -10.79 -2.21
CA MET A 80 3.66 -10.24 -3.14
C MET A 80 3.79 -10.85 -4.54
N SER A 81 5.00 -10.91 -5.08
CA SER A 81 5.24 -11.49 -6.41
C SER A 81 4.91 -12.98 -6.47
N ARG A 82 5.27 -13.76 -5.45
CA ARG A 82 4.93 -15.19 -5.39
C ARG A 82 3.43 -15.41 -5.30
N MET A 83 2.72 -14.62 -4.49
CA MET A 83 1.25 -14.67 -4.43
C MET A 83 0.60 -14.37 -5.79
N LEU A 84 1.10 -13.37 -6.52
CA LEU A 84 0.61 -13.04 -7.86
C LEU A 84 0.94 -14.14 -8.88
N GLU A 85 2.17 -14.66 -8.87
CA GLU A 85 2.66 -15.70 -9.77
C GLU A 85 1.86 -17.00 -9.61
N LEU A 86 1.65 -17.47 -8.37
CA LEU A 86 0.87 -18.68 -8.06
C LEU A 86 -0.58 -18.59 -8.55
N ASN A 87 -1.10 -17.38 -8.77
CA ASN A 87 -2.45 -17.13 -9.25
C ASN A 87 -2.47 -16.60 -10.70
N ALA A 88 -1.35 -16.68 -11.43
CA ALA A 88 -1.19 -16.24 -12.81
C ALA A 88 -1.61 -14.79 -13.07
N ILE A 89 -1.44 -13.92 -12.08
CA ILE A 89 -1.69 -12.49 -12.20
C ILE A 89 -0.40 -11.79 -12.64
N ASN A 90 -0.44 -11.18 -13.81
CA ASN A 90 0.66 -10.42 -14.38
C ASN A 90 0.54 -8.93 -14.04
N GLY A 91 1.56 -8.13 -14.39
CA GLY A 91 1.54 -6.68 -14.24
C GLY A 91 2.52 -6.14 -13.20
N VAL A 92 3.12 -7.01 -12.38
CA VAL A 92 4.24 -6.67 -11.50
C VAL A 92 5.43 -7.53 -11.87
N ALA A 93 6.55 -6.91 -12.21
CA ALA A 93 7.83 -7.58 -12.43
C ALA A 93 8.82 -7.17 -11.33
N ILE A 94 9.57 -8.13 -10.79
CA ILE A 94 10.66 -7.85 -9.86
C ILE A 94 11.98 -7.79 -10.63
N SER A 95 12.79 -6.78 -10.34
CA SER A 95 14.19 -6.71 -10.71
C SER A 95 15.07 -6.51 -9.47
N GLN A 96 16.37 -6.79 -9.60
CA GLN A 96 17.34 -6.57 -8.53
C GLN A 96 18.32 -5.48 -8.96
N HIS A 97 18.48 -4.45 -8.13
CA HIS A 97 19.46 -3.38 -8.32
C HIS A 97 20.24 -3.19 -7.02
N ASN A 98 21.58 -3.20 -7.08
CA ASN A 98 22.45 -2.99 -5.91
C ASN A 98 22.09 -3.87 -4.71
N HIS A 99 21.77 -5.13 -4.97
CA HIS A 99 21.40 -6.13 -3.95
C HIS A 99 20.06 -5.89 -3.23
N ALA A 100 19.26 -4.91 -3.67
CA ALA A 100 17.88 -4.71 -3.23
C ALA A 100 16.90 -5.09 -4.35
N LEU A 101 15.73 -5.58 -3.97
CA LEU A 101 14.66 -5.86 -4.92
C LEU A 101 13.84 -4.59 -5.18
N GLN A 102 13.33 -4.48 -6.39
CA GLN A 102 12.41 -3.43 -6.79
C GLN A 102 11.35 -3.98 -7.72
N ALA A 103 10.16 -3.41 -7.65
CA ALA A 103 9.04 -3.76 -8.50
C ALA A 103 8.91 -2.73 -9.62
N ASN A 104 8.58 -3.21 -10.81
CA ASN A 104 8.08 -2.41 -11.92
C ASN A 104 6.63 -2.83 -12.17
N ILE A 105 5.74 -1.85 -12.33
CA ILE A 105 4.31 -2.08 -12.55
C ILE A 105 4.00 -1.73 -14.00
N GLN A 106 3.51 -2.69 -14.78
CA GLN A 106 3.08 -2.46 -16.15
C GLN A 106 1.68 -1.85 -16.17
N PRO A 107 1.37 -0.96 -17.13
CA PRO A 107 2.20 -0.49 -18.25
C PRO A 107 3.04 0.77 -17.95
N LEU A 108 3.30 1.07 -16.68
CA LEU A 108 4.09 2.25 -16.32
C LEU A 108 5.55 2.12 -16.81
N GLU A 109 6.20 3.27 -17.02
CA GLU A 109 7.57 3.34 -17.52
C GLU A 109 8.58 2.58 -16.64
N GLU A 110 9.61 1.99 -17.25
CA GLU A 110 10.63 1.20 -16.54
C GLU A 110 11.40 2.00 -15.47
N GLY A 111 11.47 3.33 -15.62
CA GLY A 111 12.11 4.22 -14.66
C GLY A 111 11.32 4.45 -13.37
N LEU A 112 10.05 4.02 -13.34
CA LEU A 112 9.19 4.11 -12.18
C LEU A 112 9.22 2.80 -11.40
N THR A 113 10.00 2.79 -10.32
CA THR A 113 10.20 1.62 -9.47
C THR A 113 9.50 1.78 -8.13
N PHE A 114 9.15 0.64 -7.54
CA PHE A 114 8.48 0.56 -6.24
C PHE A 114 9.21 -0.40 -5.32
N LYS A 115 9.22 -0.11 -4.02
CA LYS A 115 9.77 -1.01 -3.01
C LYS A 115 8.86 -1.04 -1.78
N PHE A 116 9.08 -2.05 -0.95
CA PHE A 116 8.61 -1.98 0.42
C PHE A 116 9.59 -1.18 1.28
N GLU A 117 9.05 -0.35 2.16
CA GLU A 117 9.78 0.46 3.12
C GLU A 117 9.29 0.10 4.53
N PRO A 118 10.19 -0.21 5.49
CA PRO A 118 9.77 -0.65 6.82
C PRO A 118 9.01 0.45 7.56
N ALA A 119 7.90 0.08 8.21
CA ALA A 119 7.16 1.00 9.05
C ALA A 119 7.85 1.14 10.42
N ASN A 120 8.90 1.94 10.55
CA ASN A 120 9.77 1.95 11.75
C ASN A 120 9.05 2.15 13.12
N GLU A 121 7.84 2.70 13.13
CA GLU A 121 7.03 2.94 14.35
C GLU A 121 5.92 1.89 14.57
N HIS A 122 5.75 0.94 13.63
CA HIS A 122 4.69 -0.05 13.61
C HIS A 122 5.21 -1.42 13.14
N ALA A 123 4.43 -2.49 13.28
CA ALA A 123 4.73 -3.70 12.53
C ALA A 123 4.49 -3.44 11.03
N GLY A 124 5.03 -4.26 10.13
CA GLY A 124 4.73 -4.18 8.70
C GLY A 124 5.61 -3.23 7.87
N ALA A 125 5.15 -2.96 6.64
CA ALA A 125 5.86 -2.19 5.63
C ALA A 125 4.91 -1.43 4.69
N PHE A 126 5.41 -0.38 4.05
CA PHE A 126 4.72 0.41 3.05
C PHE A 126 5.21 0.07 1.67
N PHE A 127 4.31 -0.17 0.72
CA PHE A 127 4.67 -0.27 -0.70
C PHE A 127 4.62 1.12 -1.33
N ALA A 128 5.78 1.65 -1.72
CA ALA A 128 5.93 3.04 -2.12
C ALA A 128 6.73 3.22 -3.42
N ASP A 129 6.40 4.26 -4.18
CA ASP A 129 7.19 4.66 -5.34
C ASP A 129 8.55 5.23 -4.90
N GLN A 130 9.63 4.90 -5.61
CA GLN A 130 10.99 5.27 -5.18
C GLN A 130 11.40 6.68 -5.62
N ARG A 131 10.57 7.38 -6.39
CA ARG A 131 10.85 8.75 -6.83
C ARG A 131 10.33 9.78 -5.85
N HIS A 132 9.20 9.50 -5.22
CA HIS A 132 8.49 10.43 -4.34
C HIS A 132 8.17 9.84 -2.96
N HIS A 133 8.39 8.54 -2.74
CA HIS A 133 8.10 7.83 -1.51
C HIS A 133 6.62 7.94 -1.10
N GLU A 134 5.69 7.92 -2.07
CA GLU A 134 4.25 7.87 -1.79
C GLU A 134 3.84 6.44 -1.42
N PRO A 135 3.38 6.18 -0.18
CA PRO A 135 2.99 4.84 0.25
C PRO A 135 1.61 4.48 -0.30
N LEU A 136 1.57 3.76 -1.42
CA LEU A 136 0.31 3.36 -2.06
C LEU A 136 -0.55 2.48 -1.14
N PHE A 137 0.09 1.57 -0.40
CA PHE A 137 -0.57 0.81 0.66
C PHE A 137 0.41 0.41 1.76
N TYR A 138 -0.15 0.10 2.92
CA TYR A 138 0.53 -0.50 4.07
C TYR A 138 0.10 -1.96 4.22
N ILE A 139 1.03 -2.83 4.60
CA ILE A 139 0.76 -4.23 4.92
C ILE A 139 1.41 -4.62 6.25
N ASP A 140 0.67 -5.35 7.07
CA ASP A 140 1.13 -6.01 8.28
C ASP A 140 0.80 -7.50 8.17
N LEU A 141 1.85 -8.32 8.04
CA LEU A 141 1.69 -9.77 7.87
C LEU A 141 1.17 -10.41 9.15
N GLU A 142 1.76 -10.06 10.30
CA GLU A 142 1.43 -10.63 11.61
C GLU A 142 -0.02 -10.32 12.00
N ASN A 143 -0.46 -9.06 11.80
CA ASN A 143 -1.83 -8.64 12.10
C ASN A 143 -2.83 -8.86 10.96
N ARG A 144 -2.37 -9.48 9.85
CA ARG A 144 -3.16 -9.80 8.65
C ARG A 144 -3.98 -8.63 8.16
N LEU A 145 -3.30 -7.53 7.87
CA LEU A 145 -3.91 -6.25 7.55
C LEU A 145 -3.26 -5.66 6.29
N LEU A 146 -4.08 -5.13 5.38
CA LEU A 146 -3.60 -4.30 4.27
C LEU A 146 -4.55 -3.12 4.07
N ASN A 147 -3.98 -1.90 4.01
CA ASN A 147 -4.76 -0.67 3.81
C ASN A 147 -4.15 0.17 2.69
N PHE A 148 -4.96 0.53 1.71
CA PHE A 148 -4.58 1.47 0.66
C PHE A 148 -4.69 2.90 1.13
N SER A 149 -3.69 3.72 0.81
CA SER A 149 -3.72 5.13 1.16
C SER A 149 -4.47 5.95 0.14
N ASN A 150 -5.66 6.43 0.52
CA ASN A 150 -6.47 7.34 -0.27
C ASN A 150 -5.69 8.58 -0.74
N GLN A 151 -4.82 9.09 0.13
CA GLN A 151 -4.01 10.26 -0.18
C GLN A 151 -2.93 9.94 -1.21
N ALA A 152 -2.16 8.87 -0.99
CA ALA A 152 -1.07 8.47 -1.89
C ALA A 152 -1.59 8.04 -3.27
N LEU A 153 -2.75 7.37 -3.33
CA LEU A 153 -3.39 7.01 -4.60
C LEU A 153 -3.71 8.26 -5.45
N VAL A 154 -4.28 9.30 -4.83
CA VAL A 154 -4.54 10.57 -5.51
C VAL A 154 -3.24 11.26 -5.89
N ASP A 155 -2.29 11.39 -4.96
CA ASP A 155 -1.04 12.10 -5.18
C ASP A 155 -0.19 11.44 -6.27
N PHE A 156 -0.15 10.10 -6.29
CA PHE A 156 0.58 9.35 -7.27
C PHE A 156 -0.15 9.32 -8.62
N PHE A 157 -1.31 8.65 -8.70
CA PHE A 157 -1.95 8.39 -10.00
C PHE A 157 -2.61 9.64 -10.58
N ILE A 158 -3.36 10.38 -9.76
CA ILE A 158 -4.19 11.49 -10.27
C ILE A 158 -3.37 12.78 -10.44
N VAL A 159 -2.48 13.11 -9.51
CA VAL A 159 -1.72 14.37 -9.59
C VAL A 159 -0.47 14.21 -10.45
N LYS A 160 0.29 13.12 -10.30
CA LYS A 160 1.59 12.97 -10.98
C LYS A 160 1.49 12.23 -12.31
N GLN A 161 0.61 11.23 -12.43
CA GLN A 161 0.62 10.32 -13.59
C GLN A 161 -0.49 10.54 -14.62
N VAL A 162 -1.62 11.18 -14.27
CA VAL A 162 -2.77 11.32 -15.18
C VAL A 162 -2.49 12.07 -16.49
N ASN A 163 -1.43 12.87 -16.55
CA ASN A 163 -1.01 13.58 -17.76
C ASN A 163 0.04 12.79 -18.58
N ASN A 164 0.58 11.71 -18.03
CA ASN A 164 1.63 10.89 -18.64
C ASN A 164 1.07 9.60 -19.26
N TYR A 165 -0.09 9.15 -18.77
CA TYR A 165 -0.73 7.90 -19.17
C TYR A 165 -2.20 8.13 -19.45
N ASN A 166 -2.78 7.25 -20.26
CA ASN A 166 -4.23 7.24 -20.44
C ASN A 166 -4.91 6.52 -19.26
N ASP A 167 -6.22 6.69 -19.12
CA ASP A 167 -6.97 6.10 -18.00
C ASP A 167 -6.83 4.57 -17.92
N LEU A 168 -6.91 3.87 -19.06
CA LEU A 168 -6.80 2.42 -19.12
C LEU A 168 -5.44 1.94 -18.60
N ASP A 169 -4.36 2.61 -18.99
CA ASP A 169 -3.01 2.29 -18.51
C ASP A 169 -2.90 2.43 -16.97
N LEU A 170 -3.52 3.46 -16.39
CA LEU A 170 -3.51 3.68 -14.94
C LEU A 170 -4.39 2.66 -14.19
N GLU A 171 -5.51 2.24 -14.77
CA GLU A 171 -6.32 1.14 -14.23
C GLU A 171 -5.59 -0.20 -14.29
N GLU A 172 -4.95 -0.50 -15.42
CA GLU A 172 -4.15 -1.72 -15.61
C GLU A 172 -2.98 -1.78 -14.63
N ALA A 173 -2.34 -0.64 -14.34
CA ALA A 173 -1.28 -0.55 -13.33
C ALA A 173 -1.78 -0.84 -11.90
N LEU A 174 -3.02 -0.47 -11.56
CA LEU A 174 -3.60 -0.73 -10.24
C LEU A 174 -4.14 -2.15 -10.09
N ALA A 175 -4.58 -2.77 -11.19
CA ALA A 175 -5.19 -4.10 -11.20
C ALA A 175 -4.39 -5.18 -10.44
N PRO A 176 -3.06 -5.33 -10.59
CA PRO A 176 -2.31 -6.34 -9.84
C PRO A 176 -2.26 -6.04 -8.34
N LEU A 177 -2.22 -4.76 -7.93
CA LEU A 177 -2.21 -4.39 -6.50
C LEU A 177 -3.55 -4.71 -5.83
N ILE A 178 -4.66 -4.41 -6.51
CA ILE A 178 -6.01 -4.78 -6.06
C ILE A 178 -6.16 -6.31 -6.02
N SER A 179 -5.64 -7.00 -7.02
CA SER A 179 -5.69 -8.47 -7.07
C SER A 179 -4.90 -9.11 -5.94
N PHE A 180 -3.70 -8.59 -5.63
CA PHE A 180 -2.93 -9.00 -4.47
C PHE A 180 -3.74 -8.87 -3.18
N ALA A 181 -4.36 -7.71 -2.93
CA ALA A 181 -5.18 -7.50 -1.74
C ALA A 181 -6.36 -8.48 -1.65
N LYS A 182 -7.03 -8.76 -2.77
CA LYS A 182 -8.10 -9.78 -2.84
C LYS A 182 -7.58 -11.18 -2.52
N LEU A 183 -6.41 -11.57 -3.04
CA LEU A 183 -5.79 -12.86 -2.72
C LEU A 183 -5.49 -12.98 -1.22
N LEU A 184 -4.96 -11.94 -0.59
CA LEU A 184 -4.71 -11.93 0.86
C LEU A 184 -6.01 -12.15 1.66
N LYS A 185 -7.10 -11.51 1.24
CA LYS A 185 -8.42 -11.71 1.85
C LYS A 185 -8.91 -13.15 1.69
N ASP A 186 -8.92 -13.64 0.45
CA ASP A 186 -9.60 -14.88 0.09
C ASP A 186 -8.80 -16.14 0.48
N ARG A 187 -7.47 -16.03 0.60
CA ARG A 187 -6.57 -17.17 0.88
C ARG A 187 -5.93 -17.12 2.26
N LEU A 188 -5.79 -15.93 2.84
CA LEU A 188 -5.01 -15.70 4.06
C LEU A 188 -5.78 -14.99 5.17
N ASP A 189 -7.07 -14.75 4.98
CA ASP A 189 -7.98 -14.10 5.95
C ASP A 189 -7.53 -12.69 6.35
N PHE A 190 -6.86 -11.96 5.45
CA PHE A 190 -6.49 -10.57 5.72
C PHE A 190 -7.72 -9.68 5.78
N ARG A 191 -7.68 -8.73 6.72
CA ARG A 191 -8.55 -7.56 6.70
C ARG A 191 -7.99 -6.58 5.69
N ILE A 192 -8.80 -6.30 4.67
CA ILE A 192 -8.43 -5.40 3.58
C ILE A 192 -9.27 -4.15 3.63
N ASP A 193 -8.61 -3.01 3.61
CA ASP A 193 -9.22 -1.74 3.27
C ASP A 193 -8.72 -1.26 1.91
N LEU A 194 -9.61 -1.31 0.92
CA LEU A 194 -9.34 -0.83 -0.44
C LEU A 194 -9.44 0.69 -0.55
N GLY A 195 -9.90 1.39 0.50
CA GLY A 195 -10.17 2.81 0.45
C GLY A 195 -11.04 3.17 -0.76
N MET A 196 -10.68 4.25 -1.45
CA MET A 196 -11.34 4.76 -2.66
C MET A 196 -11.32 3.82 -3.87
N LEU A 197 -10.60 2.68 -3.79
CA LEU A 197 -10.62 1.63 -4.81
C LEU A 197 -11.78 0.64 -4.62
N SER A 198 -12.50 0.70 -3.49
CA SER A 198 -13.72 -0.09 -3.30
C SER A 198 -14.77 0.26 -4.37
N THR A 199 -15.37 -0.77 -4.97
CA THR A 199 -16.45 -0.63 -5.96
C THR A 199 -17.83 -0.94 -5.39
N SER A 200 -17.92 -1.33 -4.10
CA SER A 200 -19.20 -1.69 -3.50
C SER A 200 -20.07 -0.47 -3.27
N ASN A 201 -21.32 -0.54 -3.70
CA ASN A 201 -22.33 0.53 -3.53
C ASN A 201 -22.67 0.80 -2.07
N GLN A 202 -22.31 -0.11 -1.16
CA GLN A 202 -22.49 0.05 0.29
C GLN A 202 -21.38 0.89 0.93
N THR A 203 -20.30 1.18 0.19
CA THR A 203 -19.14 1.90 0.73
C THR A 203 -19.46 3.38 0.85
N VAL A 204 -19.20 3.95 2.02
CA VAL A 204 -19.23 5.40 2.25
C VAL A 204 -17.81 5.87 2.52
N PHE A 205 -17.31 6.75 1.67
CA PHE A 205 -15.99 7.34 1.83
C PHE A 205 -16.12 8.63 2.63
N GLY A 206 -16.05 8.50 3.97
CA GLY A 206 -16.12 9.64 4.88
C GLY A 206 -15.05 10.69 4.57
N LEU A 207 -15.42 11.96 4.63
CA LEU A 207 -14.48 13.06 4.46
C LEU A 207 -13.59 13.19 5.71
N GLN A 208 -12.33 13.58 5.51
CA GLN A 208 -11.41 13.88 6.61
C GLN A 208 -11.92 15.03 7.48
N LYS A 209 -12.62 15.99 6.87
CA LYS A 209 -13.41 16.99 7.60
C LYS A 209 -14.87 16.53 7.60
N PRO A 210 -15.47 16.32 8.78
CA PRO A 210 -16.82 15.78 8.86
C PRO A 210 -17.87 16.75 8.32
N ASP A 211 -17.62 18.06 8.39
CA ASP A 211 -18.48 19.12 7.87
C ASP A 211 -18.04 19.60 6.49
N LEU A 212 -19.01 19.90 5.62
CA LEU A 212 -18.78 20.45 4.27
C LEU A 212 -19.47 21.80 4.09
N ASP A 213 -18.74 22.78 3.59
CA ASP A 213 -19.32 24.06 3.13
C ASP A 213 -20.08 23.84 1.81
N MET A 214 -21.36 24.23 1.78
CA MET A 214 -22.21 24.10 0.60
C MET A 214 -21.66 24.82 -0.63
N ALA A 215 -20.84 25.86 -0.46
CA ALA A 215 -20.16 26.53 -1.56
C ALA A 215 -19.24 25.58 -2.37
N VAL A 216 -18.83 24.45 -1.79
CA VAL A 216 -18.08 23.40 -2.51
C VAL A 216 -18.98 22.68 -3.52
N ILE A 217 -20.24 22.41 -3.17
CA ILE A 217 -21.22 21.76 -4.06
C ILE A 217 -21.70 22.75 -5.13
N ASP A 218 -21.93 24.02 -4.78
CA ASP A 218 -22.35 25.05 -5.73
C ASP A 218 -21.36 25.22 -6.89
N LYS A 219 -20.05 25.10 -6.61
CA LYS A 219 -19.01 25.10 -7.66
C LYS A 219 -19.15 23.92 -8.62
N LEU A 220 -19.44 22.72 -8.09
CA LEU A 220 -19.69 21.55 -8.93
C LEU A 220 -20.92 21.75 -9.82
N PHE A 221 -21.97 22.37 -9.29
CA PHE A 221 -23.17 22.72 -10.07
C PHE A 221 -22.80 23.60 -11.26
N ILE A 222 -22.04 24.68 -11.03
CA ILE A 222 -21.57 25.59 -12.09
C ILE A 222 -20.75 24.83 -13.13
N ASP A 223 -19.77 24.03 -12.68
CA ASP A 223 -18.89 23.28 -13.58
C ASP A 223 -19.67 22.29 -14.47
N THR A 224 -20.80 21.74 -13.98
CA THR A 224 -21.62 20.79 -14.75
C THR A 224 -22.54 21.42 -15.81
N THR A 225 -22.75 22.74 -15.78
CA THR A 225 -23.70 23.43 -16.68
C THR A 225 -23.37 23.34 -18.18
N GLU A 226 -22.10 23.13 -18.51
CA GLU A 226 -21.63 22.99 -19.90
C GLU A 226 -21.41 21.53 -20.30
N THR A 227 -21.92 20.58 -19.52
CA THR A 227 -21.73 19.13 -19.73
C THR A 227 -23.05 18.38 -19.84
N ASP A 228 -22.99 17.13 -20.29
CA ASP A 228 -24.15 16.22 -20.28
C ASP A 228 -24.43 15.61 -18.89
N TYR A 229 -23.61 15.94 -17.88
CA TYR A 229 -23.80 15.49 -16.51
C TYR A 229 -24.76 16.41 -15.77
N PHE A 230 -25.63 15.82 -14.95
CA PHE A 230 -26.65 16.59 -14.23
C PHE A 230 -26.54 16.39 -12.72
N LEU A 231 -26.43 17.51 -12.01
CA LEU A 231 -26.40 17.54 -10.54
C LEU A 231 -27.82 17.76 -9.98
N MET A 232 -28.20 16.93 -9.01
CA MET A 232 -29.50 16.98 -8.33
C MET A 232 -29.31 16.98 -6.82
N SER A 233 -30.20 17.62 -6.08
CA SER A 233 -30.27 17.44 -4.62
C SER A 233 -30.74 16.03 -4.27
N LEU A 234 -30.21 15.47 -3.18
CA LEU A 234 -30.73 14.23 -2.61
C LEU A 234 -32.15 14.44 -2.02
N PRO A 235 -33.01 13.40 -1.98
CA PRO A 235 -34.42 13.55 -1.60
C PRO A 235 -34.68 14.17 -0.22
N GLN A 236 -33.77 13.95 0.73
CA GLN A 236 -33.87 14.47 2.11
C GLN A 236 -33.11 15.79 2.31
N ASN A 237 -32.65 16.43 1.22
CA ASN A 237 -31.88 17.67 1.24
C ASN A 237 -30.60 17.59 2.09
N ASN A 238 -29.99 16.40 2.12
CA ASN A 238 -28.83 16.00 2.91
C ASN A 238 -27.56 15.84 2.05
N GLY A 239 -27.56 16.38 0.83
CA GLY A 239 -26.45 16.30 -0.10
C GLY A 239 -26.88 16.44 -1.56
N ALA A 240 -25.96 16.07 -2.45
CA ALA A 240 -26.13 16.13 -3.89
C ALA A 240 -25.76 14.80 -4.56
N GLN A 241 -26.36 14.56 -5.73
CA GLN A 241 -26.06 13.45 -6.62
C GLN A 241 -25.70 13.99 -8.00
N LEU A 242 -24.53 13.65 -8.48
CA LEU A 242 -24.09 13.85 -9.85
C LEU A 242 -24.40 12.58 -10.64
N ASN A 243 -25.28 12.68 -11.64
CA ASN A 243 -25.50 11.61 -12.60
C ASN A 243 -24.45 11.72 -13.70
N LEU A 244 -23.62 10.68 -13.80
CA LEU A 244 -22.60 10.53 -14.84
C LEU A 244 -23.16 9.69 -15.99
N ASP A 245 -22.32 9.38 -16.97
CA ASP A 245 -22.71 8.47 -18.06
C ASP A 245 -22.80 7.01 -17.57
N ARG A 246 -23.32 6.13 -18.44
CA ARG A 246 -23.39 4.66 -18.20
C ARG A 246 -24.14 4.24 -16.95
N GLY A 247 -25.01 5.10 -16.41
CA GLY A 247 -25.80 4.82 -15.22
C GLY A 247 -25.04 4.98 -13.90
N ILE A 248 -23.81 5.50 -13.94
CA ILE A 248 -22.98 5.74 -12.76
C ILE A 248 -23.48 7.01 -12.04
N LYS A 249 -23.52 6.98 -10.71
CA LYS A 249 -23.92 8.13 -9.89
C LYS A 249 -22.89 8.36 -8.79
N LEU A 250 -22.46 9.61 -8.65
CA LEU A 250 -21.65 10.04 -7.52
C LEU A 250 -22.52 10.83 -6.55
N GLN A 251 -22.62 10.37 -5.31
CA GLN A 251 -23.30 11.09 -4.24
C GLN A 251 -22.27 11.70 -3.28
N LEU A 252 -22.56 12.91 -2.82
CA LEU A 252 -21.87 13.58 -1.72
C LEU A 252 -22.92 14.06 -0.73
N GLY A 253 -22.91 13.50 0.47
CA GLY A 253 -23.93 13.77 1.47
C GLY A 253 -23.63 13.08 2.79
N PHE A 254 -24.54 13.21 3.73
CA PHE A 254 -24.51 12.49 5.01
C PHE A 254 -25.79 11.67 5.19
N ASP A 255 -25.74 10.62 6.01
CA ASP A 255 -26.94 9.88 6.40
C ASP A 255 -27.75 10.73 7.41
N PRO A 256 -29.01 11.11 7.11
CA PRO A 256 -29.79 11.95 8.01
C PRO A 256 -30.27 11.22 9.25
N GLU A 257 -30.26 9.88 9.24
CA GLU A 257 -30.58 9.06 10.41
C GLU A 257 -29.35 8.84 11.31
N ASP A 258 -28.14 9.13 10.82
CA ASP A 258 -26.93 9.12 11.64
C ASP A 258 -26.82 10.43 12.43
N TYR A 259 -26.68 10.31 13.75
CA TYR A 259 -26.46 11.44 14.66
C TYR A 259 -25.19 12.23 14.32
N SER A 260 -24.17 11.55 13.78
CA SER A 260 -22.88 12.19 13.47
C SER A 260 -22.97 13.14 12.27
N GLN A 261 -23.94 12.92 11.37
CA GLN A 261 -24.15 13.66 10.12
C GLN A 261 -22.85 13.89 9.33
N GLN A 262 -21.94 12.92 9.36
CA GLN A 262 -20.65 13.04 8.70
C GLN A 262 -20.81 12.97 7.17
N TRP A 263 -20.25 13.95 6.49
CA TRP A 263 -20.22 13.99 5.04
C TRP A 263 -19.32 12.90 4.47
N GLY A 264 -19.74 12.31 3.35
CA GLY A 264 -18.96 11.32 2.64
C GLY A 264 -19.42 11.14 1.20
N PHE A 265 -18.56 10.51 0.41
CA PHE A 265 -18.89 10.10 -0.95
C PHE A 265 -19.53 8.72 -0.97
N ARG A 266 -20.40 8.49 -1.94
CA ARG A 266 -20.84 7.15 -2.36
C ARG A 266 -20.86 7.08 -3.88
N VAL A 267 -20.31 6.01 -4.43
CA VAL A 267 -20.41 5.70 -5.86
C VAL A 267 -21.49 4.62 -6.01
N LEU A 268 -22.43 4.85 -6.91
CA LEU A 268 -23.47 3.89 -7.26
C LEU A 268 -23.29 3.48 -8.72
N ASP A 269 -23.05 2.19 -8.93
CA ASP A 269 -23.02 1.53 -10.22
C ASP A 269 -23.77 0.20 -10.08
N GLU A 270 -24.72 -0.07 -10.98
CA GLU A 270 -25.55 -1.28 -10.95
C GLU A 270 -24.71 -2.58 -10.92
N ASN A 271 -23.52 -2.54 -11.50
CA ASN A 271 -22.62 -3.69 -11.58
C ASN A 271 -21.51 -3.70 -10.52
N GLU A 272 -21.45 -2.71 -9.64
CA GLU A 272 -20.37 -2.51 -8.65
C GLU A 272 -18.96 -2.61 -9.26
N ARG A 273 -18.73 -1.94 -10.39
CA ARG A 273 -17.45 -1.91 -11.12
C ARG A 273 -16.73 -0.59 -10.97
N SER A 274 -17.45 0.51 -10.78
CA SER A 274 -16.86 1.84 -10.61
C SER A 274 -16.50 2.13 -9.15
N SER A 275 -15.24 2.50 -8.92
CA SER A 275 -14.74 3.01 -7.64
C SER A 275 -14.68 4.54 -7.65
N PHE A 276 -14.55 5.18 -6.48
CA PHE A 276 -14.37 6.65 -6.44
C PHE A 276 -13.07 7.08 -7.12
N PHE A 277 -12.01 6.27 -6.98
CA PHE A 277 -10.78 6.48 -7.74
C PHE A 277 -11.03 6.46 -9.26
N GLY A 278 -11.79 5.48 -9.76
CA GLY A 278 -12.17 5.40 -11.17
C GLY A 278 -12.98 6.62 -11.62
N ILE A 279 -13.80 7.21 -10.73
CA ILE A 279 -14.48 8.47 -11.02
C ILE A 279 -13.47 9.62 -11.22
N LEU A 280 -12.48 9.75 -10.33
CA LEU A 280 -11.44 10.79 -10.47
C LEU A 280 -10.57 10.58 -11.72
N LEU A 281 -10.42 9.33 -12.16
CA LEU A 281 -9.66 9.01 -13.34
C LEU A 281 -10.42 9.39 -14.63
N HIS A 282 -11.65 8.90 -14.79
CA HIS A 282 -12.42 9.02 -16.04
C HIS A 282 -13.19 10.31 -16.23
N TYR A 283 -13.44 11.08 -15.17
CA TYR A 283 -14.27 12.28 -15.24
C TYR A 283 -13.46 13.52 -14.85
N PRO A 284 -12.80 14.19 -15.83
CA PRO A 284 -11.97 15.36 -15.58
C PRO A 284 -12.67 16.47 -14.81
N ILE A 285 -13.97 16.68 -15.05
CA ILE A 285 -14.78 17.63 -14.29
C ILE A 285 -14.82 17.33 -12.79
N VAL A 286 -15.01 16.06 -12.41
CA VAL A 286 -15.02 15.63 -11.01
C VAL A 286 -13.62 15.70 -10.43
N ARG A 287 -12.61 15.28 -11.19
CA ARG A 287 -11.20 15.38 -10.81
C ARG A 287 -10.79 16.80 -10.48
N ASP A 288 -11.05 17.74 -11.40
CA ASP A 288 -10.64 19.14 -11.25
C ASP A 288 -11.37 19.79 -10.08
N TRP A 289 -12.67 19.53 -9.94
CA TRP A 289 -13.45 19.98 -8.80
C TRP A 289 -12.90 19.41 -7.47
N TYR A 290 -12.61 18.12 -7.41
CA TYR A 290 -12.06 17.46 -6.23
C TYR A 290 -10.70 18.05 -5.85
N LEU A 291 -9.78 18.20 -6.81
CA LEU A 291 -8.44 18.73 -6.57
C LEU A 291 -8.47 20.20 -6.14
N LYS A 292 -9.31 21.04 -6.76
CA LYS A 292 -9.49 22.46 -6.38
C LYS A 292 -10.04 22.62 -4.96
N ASN A 293 -10.82 21.65 -4.47
CA ASN A 293 -11.45 21.68 -3.15
C ASN A 293 -10.91 20.58 -2.20
N ARG A 294 -9.71 20.05 -2.47
CA ARG A 294 -9.15 18.89 -1.75
C ARG A 294 -9.07 19.08 -0.24
N ALA A 295 -8.81 20.30 0.23
CA ALA A 295 -8.76 20.62 1.66
C ALA A 295 -10.10 20.42 2.41
N ALA A 296 -11.22 20.32 1.67
CA ALA A 296 -12.54 20.00 2.19
C ALA A 296 -12.98 18.57 1.81
N LEU A 297 -12.56 18.08 0.64
CA LEU A 297 -13.06 16.82 0.06
C LEU A 297 -12.14 15.61 0.27
N ALA A 298 -10.95 15.78 0.84
CA ALA A 298 -10.04 14.66 1.09
C ALA A 298 -10.76 13.56 1.88
N ILE A 299 -10.72 12.33 1.35
CA ILE A 299 -11.28 11.16 2.04
C ILE A 299 -10.40 10.84 3.24
N GLN A 300 -11.05 10.50 4.36
CA GLN A 300 -10.36 10.12 5.57
C GLN A 300 -9.40 8.96 5.31
N THR A 301 -8.22 9.08 5.89
CA THR A 301 -7.33 7.94 6.10
C THR A 301 -7.99 7.03 7.11
N THR A 302 -8.14 5.73 6.85
CA THR A 302 -8.76 4.85 7.84
C THR A 302 -7.87 4.70 9.08
N HIS A 303 -8.47 4.36 10.22
CA HIS A 303 -7.81 4.27 11.53
C HIS A 303 -6.66 3.25 11.60
N LEU A 304 -6.37 2.55 10.51
CA LEU A 304 -5.38 1.49 10.42
C LEU A 304 -4.18 1.86 9.51
N GLU A 305 -4.11 3.08 8.98
CA GLU A 305 -2.95 3.54 8.19
C GLU A 305 -1.88 4.19 9.09
N PRO A 306 -0.76 3.52 9.36
CA PRO A 306 0.43 4.20 9.81
C PRO A 306 0.93 5.15 8.72
N ARG A 307 1.69 6.18 9.08
CA ARG A 307 2.24 7.16 8.12
C ARG A 307 3.74 6.96 7.96
N LEU A 308 4.24 7.05 6.73
CA LEU A 308 5.66 7.29 6.49
C LEU A 308 6.03 8.67 7.06
N THR A 309 6.93 8.71 8.05
CA THR A 309 7.39 9.97 8.63
C THR A 309 8.58 10.50 7.86
N ARG A 310 8.68 11.83 7.71
CA ARG A 310 9.71 12.52 6.90
C ARG A 310 11.16 12.21 7.30
N ALA A 311 11.39 11.65 8.49
CA ALA A 311 12.70 11.19 8.96
C ALA A 311 13.14 9.84 8.33
N GLN A 312 12.23 9.14 7.64
CA GLN A 312 12.42 7.83 7.04
C GLN A 312 12.89 7.91 5.58
N VAL A 313 12.69 9.05 4.93
CA VAL A 313 13.28 9.40 3.63
C VAL A 313 14.74 9.84 3.85
N LYS A 314 15.64 8.91 4.18
CA LYS A 314 17.07 9.21 4.10
C LYS A 314 17.47 9.20 2.63
N GLU A 315 17.93 10.34 2.12
CA GLU A 315 18.64 10.44 0.85
C GLU A 315 19.79 9.40 0.83
N GLU A 316 19.63 8.34 0.05
CA GLU A 316 20.78 7.61 -0.47
C GLU A 316 21.52 8.55 -1.43
N ALA A 317 22.42 9.36 -0.87
CA ALA A 317 23.41 10.04 -1.67
C ALA A 317 24.25 8.96 -2.39
N PRO A 318 24.50 9.09 -3.70
CA PRO A 318 25.35 8.15 -4.41
C PRO A 318 26.74 8.18 -3.75
N LEU A 319 27.23 6.99 -3.40
CA LEU A 319 28.64 6.77 -3.05
C LEU A 319 29.47 7.20 -4.26
N GLU A 320 30.09 8.38 -4.19
CA GLU A 320 31.17 8.75 -5.09
C GLU A 320 32.33 7.76 -4.90
N ASP A 321 32.78 7.22 -6.02
CA ASP A 321 33.94 6.33 -6.14
C ASP A 321 35.17 6.90 -5.40
N ALA A 322 35.81 6.05 -4.59
CA ALA A 322 37.19 6.20 -4.15
C ALA A 322 37.90 4.85 -4.09
#